data_AF-A0A1G7ZR27-F1
#
_entry.id   AF-A0A1G7ZR27-F1
#
_cell.length_a   1.000
_cell.length_b   1.000
_cell.length_c   1.000
_cell.angle_alpha   90.00
_cell.angle_beta   90.00
_cell.angle_gamma   90.00
#
_symmetry.space_group_name_H-M   'P 1'
#
loop_
_entity.id
_entity.type
_entity.pdbx_description
1 polymer ?
#
loop_
_entity_poly.entity_id
_entity_poly.type
_entity_poly.pdbx_seq_one_letter_code
_entity_poly.pdbx_strand_id
1 'polypeptide(L)'
;MSPLPSPSHIARALAARRANPARGPAVAGDPGIDPVAESDPIPAAVLVPLIAHPDGLGVLLTRRTAHLARHAGQISFPGGRIEPFDADPVAAALRETTEETGLQPDTIRILGRLDDYLTGTGFLVSPVVGLLTPPLLLKPDPQEVAEVFEVPLAHFLDPANHRHGTWTDRGRRKPYVAMPYGEHNIWGATAGILLDLWRCLGHPAPLREKSLP
;
A
#
# COMPACT_ATOMS: atom_id res chain seq x y z
N MET A 1 12.97 -6.88 -20.66
CA MET A 1 11.98 -6.53 -19.61
C MET A 1 11.39 -7.82 -19.09
N SER A 2 11.34 -8.02 -17.78
CA SER A 2 10.62 -9.17 -17.21
C SER A 2 9.12 -9.03 -17.54
N PRO A 3 8.40 -10.13 -17.79
CA PRO A 3 6.96 -10.07 -18.04
C PRO A 3 6.24 -9.47 -16.83
N LEU A 4 5.23 -8.63 -17.07
CA LEU A 4 4.39 -8.09 -16.01
C LEU A 4 3.70 -9.24 -15.25
N PRO A 5 3.55 -9.14 -13.91
CA PRO A 5 2.99 -10.21 -13.13
C PRO A 5 1.49 -10.36 -13.40
N SER A 6 1.05 -11.60 -13.62
CA SER A 6 -0.38 -11.93 -13.68
C SER A 6 -0.98 -12.04 -12.27
N PRO A 7 -2.32 -11.94 -12.11
CA PRO A 7 -2.95 -12.16 -10.80
C PRO A 7 -2.59 -13.50 -10.15
N SER A 8 -2.47 -14.57 -10.94
CA SER A 8 -2.07 -15.90 -10.45
C SER A 8 -0.60 -15.96 -10.03
N HIS A 9 0.27 -15.15 -10.64
CA HIS A 9 1.65 -14.99 -10.17
C HIS A 9 1.65 -14.29 -8.80
N ILE A 10 0.92 -13.19 -8.65
CA ILE A 10 0.82 -12.42 -7.40
C ILE A 10 0.27 -13.30 -6.27
N ALA A 11 -0.86 -13.99 -6.48
CA ALA A 11 -1.45 -14.87 -5.48
C ALA A 11 -0.49 -15.98 -5.02
N ARG A 12 0.25 -16.57 -5.97
CA ARG A 12 1.26 -17.59 -5.66
C ARG A 12 2.44 -17.02 -4.86
N ALA A 13 2.90 -15.83 -5.21
CA ALA A 13 3.98 -15.15 -4.50
C ALA A 13 3.57 -14.84 -3.04
N LEU A 14 2.35 -14.32 -2.85
CA LEU A 14 1.77 -14.07 -1.52
C LEU A 14 1.65 -15.37 -0.70
N ALA A 15 1.12 -16.44 -1.30
CA ALA A 15 0.98 -17.73 -0.65
C ALA A 15 2.34 -18.35 -0.27
N ALA A 16 3.32 -18.30 -1.19
CA ALA A 16 4.66 -18.81 -0.94
C ALA A 16 5.35 -18.03 0.19
N ARG A 17 5.21 -16.70 0.20
CA ARG A 17 5.77 -15.83 1.24
C ARG A 17 5.16 -16.13 2.62
N ARG A 18 3.83 -16.33 2.68
CA ARG A 18 3.11 -16.70 3.91
C ARG A 18 3.49 -18.09 4.44
N ALA A 19 3.75 -19.03 3.54
CA ALA A 19 4.11 -20.41 3.89
C ALA A 19 5.56 -20.58 4.36
N ASN A 20 6.43 -19.57 4.22
CA ASN A 20 7.83 -19.68 4.59
C ASN A 20 8.01 -19.71 6.13
N PRO A 21 8.42 -20.85 6.72
CA PRO A 21 8.53 -20.99 8.18
C PRO A 21 9.78 -20.31 8.76
N ALA A 22 10.79 -19.98 7.94
CA ALA A 22 11.97 -19.24 8.37
C ALA A 22 11.69 -17.74 8.61
N ARG A 23 10.44 -17.34 8.39
CA ARG A 23 9.97 -15.98 8.50
C ARG A 23 9.40 -15.76 9.90
N GLY A 24 10.06 -14.92 10.70
CA GLY A 24 9.46 -14.37 11.93
C GLY A 24 8.26 -13.46 11.61
N PRO A 25 7.58 -12.88 12.61
CA PRO A 25 6.62 -11.81 12.37
C PRO A 25 7.33 -10.68 11.63
N ALA A 26 7.12 -10.60 10.31
CA ALA A 26 7.73 -9.60 9.47
C ALA A 26 6.83 -8.37 9.57
N VAL A 27 7.26 -7.40 10.36
CA VAL A 27 6.69 -6.05 10.33
C VAL A 27 7.59 -5.23 9.42
N ALA A 28 7.11 -4.91 8.22
CA ALA A 28 7.73 -3.88 7.39
C ALA A 28 7.49 -2.52 8.06
N GLY A 29 8.29 -1.50 7.76
CA GLY A 29 8.05 -0.19 8.36
C GLY A 29 8.90 0.91 7.76
N ASP A 30 8.55 2.14 8.10
CA ASP A 30 9.26 3.32 7.64
C ASP A 30 10.72 3.32 8.16
N PRO A 31 11.72 3.62 7.32
CA PRO A 31 13.11 3.63 7.73
C PRO A 31 13.37 4.57 8.91
N GLY A 32 13.97 4.04 9.99
CA GLY A 32 14.26 4.84 11.19
C GLY A 32 13.08 5.04 12.13
N ILE A 33 11.98 4.30 11.95
CA ILE A 33 11.05 4.00 13.02
C ILE A 33 11.61 2.76 13.73
N ASP A 34 12.28 2.98 14.86
CA ASP A 34 12.51 1.89 15.80
C ASP A 34 11.11 1.41 16.25
N PRO A 35 10.79 0.11 16.22
CA PRO A 35 9.47 -0.42 16.61
C PRO A 35 9.14 -0.27 18.10
N VAL A 36 9.70 0.74 18.76
CA VAL A 36 9.49 1.07 20.16
C VAL A 36 9.04 2.52 20.23
N ALA A 37 7.73 2.74 20.29
CA ALA A 37 7.15 4.07 20.48
C ALA A 37 6.03 4.01 21.53
N GLU A 38 6.41 3.84 22.80
CA GLU A 38 5.70 4.19 24.05
C GLU A 38 4.22 3.75 24.25
N SER A 39 3.57 3.12 23.27
CA SER A 39 2.18 2.68 23.26
C SER A 39 1.96 1.60 22.19
N ASP A 40 0.97 0.73 22.39
CA ASP A 40 0.61 -0.30 21.41
C ASP A 40 0.15 0.34 20.08
N PRO A 41 0.63 -0.14 18.92
CA PRO A 41 0.26 0.43 17.65
C PRO A 41 -1.23 0.22 17.35
N ILE A 42 -1.85 1.21 16.69
CA ILE A 42 -3.27 1.15 16.33
C ILE A 42 -3.44 0.18 15.15
N PRO A 43 -4.24 -0.90 15.30
CA PRO A 43 -4.49 -1.82 14.20
C PRO A 43 -5.25 -1.12 13.06
N ALA A 44 -4.78 -1.31 11.84
CA ALA A 44 -5.40 -0.77 10.62
C ALA A 44 -5.31 -1.79 9.50
N ALA A 45 -6.18 -1.67 8.50
CA ALA A 45 -6.14 -2.49 7.30
C ALA A 45 -6.39 -1.64 6.06
N VAL A 46 -5.67 -1.95 4.99
CA VAL A 46 -5.84 -1.30 3.69
C VAL A 46 -6.02 -2.34 2.60
N LEU A 47 -6.81 -2.01 1.58
CA LEU A 47 -6.85 -2.78 0.36
C LEU A 47 -5.76 -2.27 -0.58
N VAL A 48 -4.96 -3.18 -1.16
CA VAL A 48 -4.11 -2.96 -2.32
C VAL A 48 -4.89 -3.45 -3.54
N PRO A 49 -5.76 -2.61 -4.14
CA PRO A 49 -6.63 -2.99 -5.25
C PRO A 49 -5.85 -3.05 -6.55
N LEU A 50 -5.83 -4.22 -7.18
CA LEU A 50 -5.28 -4.44 -8.51
C LEU A 50 -6.40 -4.51 -9.53
N ILE A 51 -6.37 -3.68 -10.57
CA ILE A 51 -7.39 -3.68 -11.63
C ILE A 51 -6.88 -4.48 -12.82
N ALA A 52 -7.65 -5.48 -13.26
CA ALA A 52 -7.30 -6.30 -14.41
C ALA A 52 -7.66 -5.60 -15.73
N HIS A 53 -6.65 -5.25 -16.53
CA HIS A 53 -6.79 -4.76 -17.89
C HIS A 53 -6.15 -5.72 -18.91
N PRO A 54 -6.48 -5.61 -20.21
CA PRO A 54 -5.83 -6.42 -21.25
C PRO A 54 -4.30 -6.28 -21.29
N ASP A 55 -3.78 -5.07 -21.04
CA ASP A 55 -2.36 -4.75 -21.17
C ASP A 55 -1.57 -4.89 -19.85
N GLY A 56 -2.23 -5.28 -18.76
CA GLY A 56 -1.59 -5.45 -17.46
C GLY A 56 -2.49 -5.11 -16.29
N LEU A 57 -1.86 -4.93 -15.12
CA LEU A 57 -2.57 -4.55 -13.90
C LEU A 57 -2.42 -3.07 -13.62
N GLY A 58 -3.49 -2.43 -13.20
CA GLY A 58 -3.49 -1.13 -12.55
C GLY A 58 -3.53 -1.25 -11.04
N VAL A 59 -3.21 -0.16 -10.35
CA VAL A 59 -3.37 -0.01 -8.90
C VAL A 59 -4.26 1.19 -8.66
N LEU A 60 -5.38 0.97 -7.98
CA LEU A 60 -6.29 2.06 -7.59
C LEU A 60 -5.80 2.70 -6.29
N LEU A 61 -5.75 4.03 -6.29
CA LEU A 61 -5.33 4.86 -5.16
C LEU A 61 -6.38 5.95 -4.92
N THR A 62 -6.42 6.42 -3.68
CA THR A 62 -7.26 7.54 -3.26
C THR A 62 -6.39 8.72 -2.87
N ARG A 63 -6.89 9.94 -3.11
CA ARG A 63 -6.33 11.17 -2.57
C ARG A 63 -7.29 11.70 -1.52
N ARG A 64 -6.81 11.83 -0.28
CA ARG A 64 -7.62 12.37 0.82
C ARG A 64 -7.96 13.83 0.59
N THR A 65 -9.16 14.26 1.00
CA THR A 65 -9.57 15.67 0.91
C THR A 65 -8.66 16.58 1.75
N ALA A 66 -8.50 17.83 1.31
CA ALA A 66 -7.57 18.78 1.93
C ALA A 66 -8.06 19.33 3.28
N HIS A 67 -9.34 19.16 3.61
CA HIS A 67 -9.97 19.70 4.82
C HIS A 67 -9.84 18.79 6.05
N LEU A 68 -9.29 17.58 5.90
CA LEU A 68 -9.12 16.64 7.01
C LEU A 68 -7.94 17.05 7.90
N ALA A 69 -8.18 17.04 9.22
CA ALA A 69 -7.23 17.49 10.23
C ALA A 69 -5.91 16.69 10.28
N ARG A 70 -5.86 15.50 9.68
CA ARG A 70 -4.66 14.68 9.51
C ARG A 70 -4.57 14.23 8.05
N HIS A 71 -3.34 14.25 7.50
CA HIS A 71 -3.03 13.65 6.20
C HIS A 71 -3.75 14.29 4.99
N ALA A 72 -4.07 15.59 5.07
CA ALA A 72 -4.65 16.36 3.97
C ALA A 72 -3.87 16.18 2.66
N GLY A 73 -4.56 15.77 1.60
CA GLY A 73 -3.96 15.59 0.27
C GLY A 73 -3.03 14.39 0.12
N GLN A 74 -2.89 13.53 1.14
CA GLN A 74 -2.08 12.32 1.02
C GLN A 74 -2.72 11.33 0.05
N ILE A 75 -1.86 10.65 -0.70
CA ILE A 75 -2.22 9.54 -1.56
C ILE A 75 -2.06 8.26 -0.76
N SER A 76 -3.13 7.47 -0.72
CA SER A 76 -3.16 6.22 0.02
C SER A 76 -3.90 5.13 -0.74
N PHE A 77 -3.73 3.92 -0.24
CA PHE A 77 -4.69 2.86 -0.48
C PHE A 77 -5.99 3.16 0.28
N PRO A 78 -7.16 2.70 -0.22
CA PRO A 78 -8.37 2.78 0.57
C PRO A 78 -8.27 1.86 1.80
N GLY A 79 -8.72 2.35 2.95
CA GLY A 79 -8.57 1.64 4.21
C GLY A 79 -8.53 2.54 5.44
N GLY A 80 -8.57 1.91 6.61
CA GLY A 80 -8.71 2.61 7.87
C GLY A 80 -8.43 1.72 9.07
N ARG A 81 -9.00 2.09 10.22
CA ARG A 81 -8.80 1.35 11.47
C ARG A 81 -9.54 0.01 11.41
N ILE A 82 -8.97 -0.98 12.08
CA ILE A 82 -9.72 -2.22 12.37
C ILE A 82 -10.57 -1.94 13.59
N GLU A 83 -11.89 -1.99 13.42
CA GLU A 83 -12.85 -1.75 14.49
C GLU A 83 -13.15 -3.06 15.25
N PRO A 84 -13.62 -2.99 16.51
CA PRO A 84 -13.89 -4.19 17.32
C PRO A 84 -14.93 -5.15 16.72
N PHE A 85 -15.74 -4.67 15.78
CA PHE A 85 -16.76 -5.46 15.09
C PHE A 85 -16.25 -6.08 13.78
N ASP A 86 -15.06 -5.69 13.30
CA ASP A 86 -14.46 -6.30 12.11
C ASP A 86 -13.95 -7.70 12.48
N ALA A 87 -14.37 -8.71 11.70
CA ALA A 87 -14.02 -10.10 12.00
C ALA A 87 -12.52 -10.38 11.84
N ASP A 88 -11.87 -9.71 10.90
CA ASP A 88 -10.45 -9.81 10.60
C ASP A 88 -9.97 -8.59 9.78
N PRO A 89 -8.67 -8.47 9.47
CA PRO A 89 -8.17 -7.36 8.65
C PRO A 89 -8.75 -7.31 7.22
N VAL A 90 -9.23 -8.42 6.67
CA VAL A 90 -9.86 -8.43 5.34
C VAL A 90 -11.23 -7.76 5.41
N ALA A 91 -12.03 -8.07 6.45
CA ALA A 91 -13.32 -7.42 6.69
C ALA A 91 -13.16 -5.89 6.83
N ALA A 92 -12.19 -5.45 7.64
CA ALA A 92 -11.89 -4.03 7.81
C ALA A 92 -11.50 -3.34 6.49
N ALA A 93 -10.55 -3.91 5.73
CA ALA A 93 -10.13 -3.34 4.44
C ALA A 93 -11.29 -3.25 3.43
N LEU A 94 -12.17 -4.26 3.38
CA LEU A 94 -13.33 -4.27 2.48
C LEU A 94 -14.39 -3.25 2.89
N ARG A 95 -14.69 -3.13 4.19
CA ARG A 95 -15.62 -2.13 4.73
C ARG A 95 -15.15 -0.71 4.40
N GLU A 96 -13.93 -0.37 4.78
CA GLU A 96 -13.33 0.95 4.54
C GLU A 96 -13.25 1.26 3.04
N THR A 97 -12.89 0.28 2.20
CA THR A 97 -12.89 0.47 0.74
C THR A 97 -14.30 0.78 0.21
N THR A 98 -15.33 0.12 0.75
CA THR A 98 -16.72 0.37 0.37
C THR A 98 -17.15 1.78 0.77
N GLU A 99 -16.82 2.20 2.00
CA GLU A 99 -17.12 3.53 2.54
C GLU A 99 -16.43 4.64 1.72
N GLU A 100 -15.13 4.50 1.45
CA GLU A 100 -14.34 5.54 0.77
C GLU A 100 -14.59 5.62 -0.74
N THR A 101 -14.84 4.47 -1.42
CA THR A 101 -14.85 4.40 -2.90
C THR A 101 -16.16 3.91 -3.51
N GLY A 102 -17.07 3.34 -2.71
CA GLY A 102 -18.31 2.71 -3.17
C GLY A 102 -18.16 1.30 -3.74
N LEU A 103 -16.92 0.79 -3.89
CA LEU A 103 -16.67 -0.57 -4.39
C LEU A 103 -17.28 -1.62 -3.46
N GLN A 104 -18.11 -2.50 -4.00
CA GLN A 104 -18.78 -3.52 -3.21
C GLN A 104 -17.85 -4.72 -2.94
N PRO A 105 -17.86 -5.31 -1.73
CA PRO A 105 -16.94 -6.39 -1.37
C PRO A 105 -16.98 -7.62 -2.29
N ASP A 106 -18.15 -7.94 -2.85
CA ASP A 106 -18.37 -9.05 -3.77
C ASP A 106 -17.71 -8.86 -5.15
N THR A 107 -17.34 -7.62 -5.48
CA THR A 107 -16.57 -7.30 -6.70
C THR A 107 -15.06 -7.49 -6.53
N ILE A 108 -14.61 -7.81 -5.31
CA ILE A 108 -13.18 -7.84 -4.94
C ILE A 108 -12.75 -9.27 -4.67
N ARG A 109 -11.92 -9.84 -5.55
CA ARG A 109 -11.32 -11.16 -5.32
C ARG A 109 -10.03 -11.03 -4.52
N ILE A 110 -10.04 -11.47 -3.27
CA ILE A 110 -8.84 -11.48 -2.41
C ILE A 110 -7.78 -12.45 -2.95
N LEU A 111 -6.57 -11.95 -3.18
CA LEU A 111 -5.41 -12.73 -3.62
C LEU A 111 -4.52 -13.16 -2.44
N GLY A 112 -4.55 -12.41 -1.33
CA GLY A 112 -3.77 -12.68 -0.13
C GLY A 112 -3.45 -11.40 0.65
N ARG A 113 -2.49 -11.49 1.57
CA ARG A 113 -2.01 -10.37 2.37
C ARG A 113 -0.50 -10.24 2.26
N LEU A 114 -0.03 -8.98 2.27
CA LEU A 114 1.37 -8.64 2.48
C LEU A 114 1.68 -8.64 3.99
N ASP A 115 2.90 -8.24 4.31
CA ASP A 115 3.34 -8.10 5.70
C ASP A 115 2.67 -6.91 6.35
N ASP A 116 2.42 -7.02 7.66
CA ASP A 116 1.96 -5.88 8.41
C ASP A 116 3.03 -4.77 8.34
N TYR A 117 2.58 -3.52 8.20
CA TYR A 117 3.42 -2.36 7.97
C TYR A 117 3.25 -1.37 9.13
N LEU A 118 4.31 -1.14 9.89
CA LEU A 118 4.35 -0.13 10.94
C LEU A 118 4.65 1.24 10.33
N THR A 119 3.66 2.12 10.37
CA THR A 119 3.77 3.50 9.90
C THR A 119 4.45 4.38 10.94
N GLY A 120 5.12 5.45 10.50
CA GLY A 120 5.66 6.49 11.39
C GLY A 120 4.60 7.25 12.20
N THR A 121 3.33 7.06 11.87
CA THR A 121 2.15 7.61 12.57
C THR A 121 1.58 6.69 13.66
N GLY A 122 2.17 5.51 13.88
CA GLY A 122 1.77 4.59 14.96
C GLY A 122 0.66 3.60 14.60
N PHE A 123 0.34 3.46 13.30
CA PHE A 123 -0.56 2.38 12.82
C PHE A 123 0.23 1.14 12.44
N LEU A 124 -0.27 -0.03 12.84
CA LEU A 124 0.14 -1.34 12.32
C LEU A 124 -0.86 -1.75 11.23
N VAL A 125 -0.48 -1.51 9.99
CA VAL A 125 -1.36 -1.66 8.82
C VAL A 125 -1.22 -3.06 8.24
N SER A 126 -2.32 -3.80 8.13
CA SER A 126 -2.41 -5.07 7.40
C SER A 126 -2.81 -4.83 5.94
N PRO A 127 -1.91 -4.98 4.95
CA PRO A 127 -2.23 -4.75 3.54
C PRO A 127 -2.83 -6.02 2.91
N VAL A 128 -4.06 -5.89 2.41
CA VAL A 128 -4.83 -6.95 1.76
C VAL A 128 -4.78 -6.75 0.26
N VAL A 129 -4.28 -7.72 -0.51
CA VAL A 129 -4.21 -7.61 -1.97
C VAL A 129 -5.48 -8.15 -2.58
N GLY A 130 -6.23 -7.31 -3.29
CA GLY A 130 -7.47 -7.66 -3.97
C GLY A 130 -7.38 -7.45 -5.48
N LEU A 131 -8.12 -8.24 -6.24
CA LEU A 131 -8.27 -8.09 -7.68
C LEU A 131 -9.68 -7.60 -8.03
N LEU A 132 -9.74 -6.55 -8.83
CA LEU A 132 -10.94 -5.93 -9.39
C LEU A 132 -11.01 -6.22 -10.89
N THR A 133 -12.21 -6.43 -11.40
CA THR A 133 -12.46 -6.59 -12.84
C THR A 133 -13.37 -5.45 -13.32
N PRO A 134 -12.95 -4.63 -14.28
CA PRO A 134 -13.79 -3.59 -14.87
C PRO A 134 -15.08 -4.17 -15.50
N PRO A 135 -16.15 -3.35 -15.64
CA PRO A 135 -16.25 -1.95 -15.23
C PRO A 135 -16.38 -1.80 -13.70
N LEU A 136 -15.78 -0.74 -13.15
CA LEU A 136 -15.88 -0.40 -11.72
C LEU A 136 -16.93 0.68 -11.51
N LEU A 137 -17.86 0.44 -10.60
CA LEU A 137 -18.84 1.44 -10.18
C LEU A 137 -18.30 2.19 -8.97
N LEU A 138 -17.52 3.25 -9.25
CA LEU A 138 -16.95 4.11 -8.21
C LEU A 138 -17.94 5.18 -7.78
N LYS A 139 -18.10 5.35 -6.48
CA LYS A 139 -18.85 6.43 -5.85
C LYS A 139 -18.06 6.91 -4.62
N PRO A 140 -16.99 7.70 -4.83
CA PRO A 140 -16.14 8.15 -3.74
C PRO A 140 -16.92 9.03 -2.77
N ASP A 141 -16.66 8.91 -1.47
CA ASP A 141 -17.21 9.84 -0.49
C ASP A 141 -16.47 11.19 -0.61
N PRO A 142 -17.14 12.28 -1.06
CA PRO A 142 -16.49 13.58 -1.23
C PRO A 142 -16.05 14.22 0.08
N GLN A 143 -16.47 13.71 1.25
CA GLN A 143 -15.97 14.18 2.55
C GLN A 143 -14.57 13.66 2.83
N GLU A 144 -14.25 12.44 2.37
CA GLU A 144 -13.01 11.75 2.70
C GLU A 144 -12.03 11.68 1.52
N VAL A 145 -12.57 11.48 0.31
CA VAL A 145 -11.81 11.21 -0.92
C VAL A 145 -12.06 12.33 -1.94
N ALA A 146 -11.02 13.11 -2.21
CA ALA A 146 -11.04 14.15 -3.25
C ALA A 146 -10.91 13.56 -4.66
N GLU A 147 -10.21 12.44 -4.78
CA GLU A 147 -9.90 11.83 -6.07
C GLU A 147 -9.69 10.33 -5.90
N VAL A 148 -10.20 9.54 -6.85
CA VAL A 148 -9.82 8.14 -7.05
C VAL A 148 -9.15 8.06 -8.41
N PHE A 149 -7.95 7.50 -8.46
CA PHE A 149 -7.16 7.41 -9.68
C PHE A 149 -6.44 6.08 -9.76
N GLU A 150 -5.99 5.75 -10.97
CA GLU A 150 -5.32 4.49 -11.27
C GLU A 150 -3.91 4.74 -11.79
N VAL A 151 -2.95 3.97 -11.30
CA VAL A 151 -1.56 3.96 -11.78
C VAL A 151 -1.21 2.56 -12.28
N PRO A 152 -0.61 2.39 -13.48
CA PRO A 152 -0.17 1.08 -13.93
C PRO A 152 0.77 0.41 -12.91
N LEU A 153 0.53 -0.85 -12.54
CA LEU A 153 1.42 -1.60 -11.64
C LEU A 153 2.86 -1.64 -12.18
N ALA A 154 3.00 -1.68 -13.51
CA ALA A 154 4.28 -1.58 -14.20
C ALA A 154 5.10 -0.34 -13.80
N HIS A 155 4.45 0.80 -13.52
CA HIS A 155 5.13 2.01 -13.08
C HIS A 155 5.83 1.80 -11.74
N PHE A 156 5.14 1.18 -10.78
CA PHE A 156 5.72 0.85 -9.47
C PHE A 156 6.76 -0.27 -9.55
N LEU A 157 6.65 -1.15 -10.56
CA LEU A 157 7.57 -2.26 -10.84
C LEU A 157 8.78 -1.88 -11.71
N ASP A 158 8.95 -0.61 -12.05
CA ASP A 158 10.15 -0.08 -12.70
C ASP A 158 11.00 0.73 -11.69
N PRO A 159 12.26 0.32 -11.38
CA PRO A 159 13.09 1.05 -10.42
C PRO A 159 13.44 2.45 -10.90
N ALA A 160 13.37 2.74 -12.22
CA ALA A 160 13.62 4.07 -12.75
C ALA A 160 12.60 5.11 -12.24
N ASN A 161 11.43 4.66 -11.78
CA ASN A 161 10.41 5.52 -11.19
C ASN A 161 10.59 5.72 -9.67
N HIS A 162 11.58 5.07 -9.06
CA HIS A 162 11.82 5.17 -7.62
C HIS A 162 12.77 6.33 -7.33
N ARG A 163 12.26 7.39 -6.72
CA ARG A 163 13.04 8.55 -6.27
C ARG A 163 13.42 8.38 -4.82
N HIS A 164 14.72 8.35 -4.56
CA HIS A 164 15.26 8.30 -3.22
C HIS A 164 15.42 9.72 -2.67
N GLY A 165 15.09 9.89 -1.39
CA GLY A 165 15.26 11.16 -0.71
C GLY A 165 15.56 10.98 0.77
N THR A 166 15.86 12.07 1.46
CA THR A 166 15.95 12.10 2.92
C THR A 166 15.06 13.19 3.46
N TRP A 167 14.35 12.91 4.56
CA TRP A 167 13.63 13.91 5.34
C TRP A 167 14.16 13.93 6.77
N THR A 168 13.98 15.04 7.48
CA THR A 168 14.47 15.19 8.86
C THR A 168 13.31 15.06 9.83
N ASP A 169 13.41 14.09 10.73
CA ASP A 169 12.45 13.84 11.81
C ASP A 169 13.16 13.86 13.15
N ARG A 170 12.73 14.74 14.06
CA ARG A 170 13.37 14.96 15.39
C ARG A 170 14.91 15.07 15.30
N GLY A 171 15.41 15.79 14.29
CA GLY A 171 16.85 15.99 14.05
C GLY A 171 17.59 14.81 13.41
N ARG A 172 16.92 13.68 13.13
CA ARG A 172 17.50 12.52 12.44
C ARG A 172 17.09 12.51 10.97
N ARG A 173 18.07 12.39 10.06
CA ARG A 173 17.80 12.17 8.62
C ARG A 173 17.31 10.74 8.41
N LYS A 174 16.12 10.60 7.85
CA LYS A 174 15.50 9.32 7.50
C LYS A 174 15.38 9.21 5.98
N PRO A 175 15.87 8.11 5.37
CA PRO A 175 15.68 7.91 3.95
C PRO A 175 14.20 7.58 3.66
N TYR A 176 13.71 8.03 2.51
CA TYR A 176 12.40 7.65 1.98
C TYR A 176 12.51 7.33 0.49
N VAL A 177 11.50 6.61 -0.01
CA VAL A 177 11.29 6.39 -1.45
C VAL A 177 9.96 7.01 -1.85
N ALA A 178 9.96 7.72 -2.97
CA ALA A 178 8.77 8.20 -3.63
C ALA A 178 8.66 7.62 -5.04
N MET A 179 7.45 7.45 -5.55
CA MET A 179 7.14 6.93 -6.88
C MET A 179 6.17 7.90 -7.56
N PRO A 180 6.63 9.05 -8.07
CA PRO A 180 5.74 10.07 -8.60
C PRO A 180 5.15 9.68 -9.96
N TYR A 181 3.86 9.96 -10.15
CA TYR A 181 3.12 9.69 -11.37
C TYR A 181 2.23 10.89 -11.72
N GLY A 182 2.51 11.56 -12.84
CA GLY A 182 1.82 12.82 -13.17
C GLY A 182 2.00 13.87 -12.07
N GLU A 183 0.89 14.39 -11.54
CA GLU A 183 0.88 15.34 -10.41
C GLU A 183 0.89 14.64 -9.04
N HIS A 184 0.75 13.31 -9.01
CA HIS A 184 0.63 12.52 -7.80
C HIS A 184 2.01 12.12 -7.28
N ASN A 185 2.34 12.56 -6.07
CA ASN A 185 3.54 12.12 -5.37
C ASN A 185 3.21 10.97 -4.40
N ILE A 186 3.52 9.73 -4.77
CA ILE A 186 3.26 8.54 -3.95
C ILE A 186 4.49 8.25 -3.07
N TRP A 187 4.35 8.32 -1.73
CA TRP A 187 5.46 8.15 -0.79
C TRP A 187 4.96 7.60 0.56
N GLY A 188 5.86 7.46 1.54
CA GLY A 188 5.53 6.99 2.89
C GLY A 188 5.04 5.54 2.91
N ALA A 189 4.05 5.25 3.76
CA ALA A 189 3.50 3.91 3.94
C ALA A 189 3.01 3.28 2.62
N THR A 190 2.38 4.06 1.74
CA THR A 190 1.88 3.58 0.45
C THR A 190 3.02 3.10 -0.45
N ALA A 191 4.08 3.89 -0.59
CA ALA A 191 5.29 3.47 -1.32
C ALA A 191 5.98 2.29 -0.61
N GLY A 192 6.00 2.26 0.72
CA GLY A 192 6.55 1.17 1.52
C GLY A 192 5.85 -0.18 1.27
N ILE A 193 4.51 -0.18 1.23
CA ILE A 193 3.68 -1.35 0.91
C ILE A 193 3.88 -1.77 -0.56
N LEU A 194 3.97 -0.82 -1.50
CA LEU A 194 4.29 -1.12 -2.91
C LEU A 194 5.67 -1.76 -3.08
N LEU A 195 6.68 -1.29 -2.33
CA LEU A 195 8.00 -1.91 -2.26
C LEU A 195 7.98 -3.28 -1.59
N ASP A 196 7.03 -3.53 -0.68
CA ASP A 196 6.84 -4.86 -0.12
C ASP A 196 6.22 -5.83 -1.13
N LEU A 197 5.25 -5.38 -1.93
CA LEU A 197 4.73 -6.13 -3.06
C LEU A 197 5.81 -6.44 -4.09
N TRP A 198 6.64 -5.45 -4.45
CA TRP A 198 7.82 -5.62 -5.30
C TRP A 198 8.73 -6.75 -4.83
N ARG A 199 9.09 -6.74 -3.54
CA ARG A 199 9.93 -7.76 -2.92
C ARG A 199 9.24 -9.12 -2.87
N CYS A 200 7.92 -9.14 -2.61
CA CYS A 200 7.12 -10.36 -2.64
C CYS A 200 7.21 -11.07 -4.00
N LEU A 201 7.30 -10.30 -5.08
CA LEU A 201 7.39 -10.80 -6.45
C LEU A 201 8.82 -11.25 -6.84
N GLY A 202 9.75 -11.29 -5.88
CA GLY A 202 11.10 -11.81 -6.08
C GLY A 202 12.07 -10.82 -6.70
N HIS A 203 11.68 -9.54 -6.82
CA HIS A 203 12.61 -8.51 -7.26
C HIS A 203 13.56 -8.10 -6.11
N PRO A 204 14.83 -7.79 -6.43
CA PRO A 204 15.79 -7.35 -5.41
C PRO A 204 15.33 -6.03 -4.76
N ALA A 205 15.75 -5.80 -3.52
CA ALA A 205 15.51 -4.52 -2.88
C ALA A 205 16.04 -3.37 -3.76
N PRO A 206 15.34 -2.23 -3.86
CA PRO A 206 15.85 -1.07 -4.57
C PRO A 206 17.24 -0.73 -4.04
N LEU A 207 18.18 -0.48 -4.95
CA LEU A 207 19.54 -0.10 -4.58
C LEU A 207 19.45 1.15 -3.69
N ARG A 208 19.90 1.06 -2.43
CA ARG A 208 20.11 2.26 -1.63
C ARG A 208 21.19 3.07 -2.35
N GLU A 209 20.88 4.31 -2.73
CA GLU A 209 21.93 5.24 -3.12
C GLU A 209 22.95 5.27 -1.98
N LYS A 210 24.21 4.95 -2.30
CA LYS A 210 25.32 5.15 -1.37
C LYS A 210 25.26 6.63 -0.99
N SER A 211 25.16 6.92 0.31
CA SER A 211 25.28 8.27 0.83
C SER A 211 26.46 8.94 0.11
N LEU A 212 26.17 9.93 -0.74
CA LEU A 212 27.24 10.77 -1.26
C LEU A 212 27.95 11.40 -0.05
N PRO A 213 29.30 11.40 -0.05
CA PRO A 213 30.09 11.89 1.08
C PRO A 213 29.79 13.34 1.42
#